data_AF-A0A1V5MPX2-F1
#
_entry.id   AF-A0A1V5MPX2-F1
#
_cell.length_a   1.000
_cell.length_b   1.000
_cell.length_c   1.000
_cell.angle_alpha   90.00
_cell.angle_beta   90.00
_cell.angle_gamma   90.00
#
_symmetry.space_group_name_H-M   'P 1'
#
loop_
_entity.id
_entity.type
_entity.pdbx_description
1 polymer ?
#
loop_
_entity_poly.entity_id
_entity_poly.type
_entity_poly.pdbx_seq_one_letter_code
_entity_poly.pdbx_strand_id
1 'polypeptide(L)'
;MQESFRILKAFRPAVVVGVGGYASGPAVLAARLLGIPTAIAEQNAFPGLTNRIPVRLSTFTPNPVAVDYDVYTNGGLYDSGSLQFLPGETLTFIEFALPSAEGLREVLVTLSNPVSAEITRFQQVLFMIPYEIEVPLIQTGEVWRYFKGTSEPPANWNDLGFIDTAWLTGATGIGYEKETGYGPCLATTLSDMQNSYYSIYARKGFSIEDPSRVTGLTFTMEFDDGYIAYLNGTAVYSENPPAVVAYNQPAGGSHEAACGGTPTPIDLSDNIDLLVPGDNVLAVQVHNVTLNSTDYILIPQLFATLAPWPGDFEPDGDVDIDDFVELAAAWLSQPGDGSYNHLCDINNPPDQIINMLDLEVLVEHWLLGF
;
A
#
# COMPACT_ATOMS: atom_id res chain seq x y z
N MET A 1 35.49 0.79 -15.27
CA MET A 1 35.34 -0.40 -16.16
C MET A 1 36.22 -1.56 -15.70
N GLN A 2 37.56 -1.48 -15.76
CA GLN A 2 38.43 -2.57 -15.26
C GLN A 2 38.21 -2.89 -13.76
N GLU A 3 38.03 -1.86 -12.94
CA GLU A 3 37.78 -2.05 -11.50
C GLU A 3 36.42 -2.71 -11.22
N SER A 4 35.39 -2.37 -11.99
CA SER A 4 34.07 -3.01 -11.91
C SER A 4 34.16 -4.51 -12.21
N PHE A 5 34.88 -4.90 -13.25
CA PHE A 5 35.13 -6.31 -13.57
C PHE A 5 35.90 -7.04 -12.45
N ARG A 6 36.89 -6.37 -11.84
CA ARG A 6 37.65 -6.95 -10.72
C ARG A 6 36.76 -7.19 -9.51
N ILE A 7 35.97 -6.18 -9.12
CA ILE A 7 35.05 -6.25 -7.97
C ILE A 7 34.01 -7.35 -8.17
N LEU A 8 33.37 -7.41 -9.34
CA LEU A 8 32.33 -8.40 -9.62
C LEU A 8 32.86 -9.83 -9.66
N LYS A 9 34.06 -10.04 -10.22
CA LYS A 9 34.70 -11.36 -10.21
C LYS A 9 35.14 -11.80 -8.81
N ALA A 10 35.53 -10.87 -7.95
CA ALA A 10 35.93 -11.16 -6.58
C ALA A 10 34.72 -11.43 -5.67
N PHE A 11 33.71 -10.55 -5.72
CA PHE A 11 32.53 -10.61 -4.88
C PHE A 11 31.54 -11.71 -5.31
N ARG A 12 31.45 -12.00 -6.62
CA ARG A 12 30.52 -12.98 -7.22
C ARG A 12 29.06 -12.78 -6.75
N PRO A 13 28.47 -11.59 -6.98
CA PRO A 13 27.10 -11.33 -6.58
C PRO A 13 26.11 -12.25 -7.32
N ALA A 14 25.01 -12.61 -6.65
CA ALA A 14 23.88 -13.30 -7.27
C ALA A 14 23.05 -12.36 -8.18
N VAL A 15 23.01 -11.07 -7.84
CA VAL A 15 22.33 -10.02 -8.62
C VAL A 15 23.07 -8.70 -8.42
N VAL A 16 23.04 -7.83 -9.43
CA VAL A 16 23.56 -6.45 -9.34
C VAL A 16 22.43 -5.47 -9.61
N VAL A 17 22.15 -4.60 -8.63
CA VAL A 17 21.13 -3.56 -8.75
C VAL A 17 21.79 -2.21 -9.03
N GLY A 18 21.44 -1.58 -10.14
CA GLY A 18 21.89 -0.24 -10.49
C GLY A 18 20.88 0.82 -10.09
N VAL A 19 21.24 1.72 -9.17
CA VAL A 19 20.35 2.81 -8.68
C VAL A 19 20.39 4.09 -9.55
N GLY A 20 20.74 3.97 -10.84
CA GLY A 20 20.93 5.12 -11.74
C GLY A 20 22.27 5.87 -11.55
N GLY A 21 22.50 6.92 -12.35
CA GLY A 21 23.71 7.76 -12.33
C GLY A 21 24.96 7.18 -13.01
N TYR A 22 25.98 8.04 -13.22
CA TYR A 22 27.22 7.69 -13.94
C TYR A 22 28.08 6.63 -13.23
N ALA A 23 27.97 6.52 -11.90
CA ALA A 23 28.78 5.61 -11.10
C ALA A 23 28.29 4.16 -11.19
N SER A 24 26.98 3.92 -11.35
CA SER A 24 26.40 2.57 -11.42
C SER A 24 26.54 1.93 -12.80
N GLY A 25 26.54 2.74 -13.87
CA GLY A 25 26.60 2.27 -15.25
C GLY A 25 27.74 1.29 -15.55
N PRO A 26 29.01 1.60 -15.20
CA PRO A 26 30.13 0.68 -15.41
C PRO A 26 30.02 -0.64 -14.63
N ALA A 27 29.39 -0.64 -13.45
CA ALA A 27 29.20 -1.84 -12.65
C ALA A 27 28.08 -2.73 -13.20
N VAL A 28 26.94 -2.14 -13.56
CA VAL A 28 25.81 -2.87 -14.18
C VAL A 28 26.22 -3.42 -15.54
N LEU A 29 26.93 -2.64 -16.36
CA LEU A 29 27.43 -3.10 -17.66
C LEU A 29 28.43 -4.26 -17.51
N ALA A 30 29.38 -4.16 -16.57
CA ALA A 30 30.32 -5.24 -16.31
C ALA A 30 29.62 -6.50 -15.79
N ALA A 31 28.58 -6.37 -14.97
CA ALA A 31 27.77 -7.48 -14.48
C ALA A 31 27.04 -8.19 -15.62
N ARG A 32 26.41 -7.42 -16.52
CA ARG A 32 25.74 -7.94 -17.72
C ARG A 32 26.70 -8.66 -18.66
N LEU A 33 27.90 -8.11 -18.89
CA LEU A 33 28.94 -8.74 -19.70
C LEU A 33 29.51 -10.03 -19.07
N LEU A 34 29.38 -10.19 -17.75
CA LEU A 34 29.74 -11.40 -17.01
C LEU A 34 28.59 -12.41 -16.90
N GLY A 35 27.41 -12.11 -17.45
CA GLY A 35 26.22 -12.97 -17.35
C GLY A 35 25.59 -12.99 -15.96
N ILE A 36 25.88 -12.01 -15.11
CA ILE A 36 25.27 -11.87 -13.78
C ILE A 36 23.91 -11.18 -13.95
N PRO A 37 22.82 -11.69 -13.35
CA PRO A 37 21.51 -11.02 -13.36
C PRO A 37 21.61 -9.58 -12.88
N THR A 38 20.91 -8.67 -13.55
CA THR A 38 20.94 -7.24 -13.22
C THR A 38 19.53 -6.67 -13.10
N ALA A 39 19.30 -5.83 -12.10
CA ALA A 39 18.11 -4.99 -11.98
C ALA A 39 18.51 -3.51 -11.97
N ILE A 40 17.57 -2.63 -12.28
CA ILE A 40 17.75 -1.19 -12.23
C ILE A 40 16.68 -0.63 -11.30
N ALA A 41 17.07 0.24 -10.38
CA ALA A 41 16.17 1.06 -9.59
C ALA A 41 16.38 2.52 -10.02
N GLU A 42 15.34 3.20 -10.47
CA GLU A 42 15.36 4.61 -10.84
C GLU A 42 14.40 5.36 -9.93
N GLN A 43 14.93 6.27 -9.11
CA GLN A 43 14.15 7.05 -8.14
C GLN A 43 13.72 8.41 -8.72
N ASN A 44 14.16 8.76 -9.95
CA ASN A 44 13.92 10.07 -10.55
C ASN A 44 12.78 10.04 -11.58
N ALA A 45 12.00 11.13 -11.63
CA ALA A 45 10.98 11.41 -12.65
C ALA A 45 11.55 11.48 -14.09
N PHE A 46 12.84 11.77 -14.22
CA PHE A 46 13.59 11.68 -15.46
C PHE A 46 14.57 10.51 -15.37
N PRO A 47 14.45 9.49 -16.23
CA PRO A 47 15.43 8.42 -16.29
C PRO A 47 16.82 9.00 -16.55
N GLY A 48 17.79 8.69 -15.68
CA GLY A 48 19.18 9.07 -15.91
C GLY A 48 19.70 8.51 -17.25
N LEU A 49 20.83 9.00 -17.77
CA LEU A 49 21.42 8.51 -19.03
C LEU A 49 21.54 6.98 -19.12
N THR A 50 21.71 6.32 -17.97
CA THR A 50 21.81 4.86 -17.85
C THR A 50 20.47 4.13 -18.05
N ASN A 51 19.35 4.84 -17.97
CA ASN A 51 17.97 4.34 -17.94
C ASN A 51 17.11 4.83 -19.13
N ARG A 52 17.72 5.51 -20.11
CA ARG A 52 17.07 5.83 -21.39
C ARG A 52 16.84 4.57 -22.22
N ILE A 53 15.81 4.58 -23.08
CA ILE A 53 15.47 3.45 -23.95
C ILE A 53 16.22 3.59 -25.28
N PRO A 54 17.20 2.70 -25.57
CA PRO A 54 18.00 2.78 -26.79
C PRO A 54 17.26 2.19 -28.00
N VAL A 55 17.17 2.98 -29.06
CA VAL A 55 16.69 2.54 -30.39
C VAL A 55 17.87 2.46 -31.34
N ARG A 56 18.03 1.30 -31.98
CA ARG A 56 19.13 1.00 -32.87
C ARG A 56 18.63 0.77 -34.30
N LEU A 57 19.34 1.31 -35.29
CA LEU A 57 19.15 0.92 -36.68
C LEU A 57 19.94 -0.37 -36.99
N SER A 58 19.29 -1.33 -37.65
CA SER A 58 19.91 -2.59 -38.07
C SER A 58 20.92 -2.40 -39.21
N THR A 59 20.86 -1.27 -39.93
CA THR A 59 21.75 -0.92 -41.03
C THR A 59 22.19 0.53 -40.99
N PHE A 60 23.45 0.77 -41.37
CA PHE A 60 23.95 2.12 -41.63
C PHE A 60 23.15 2.79 -42.75
N THR A 61 22.74 4.04 -42.54
CA THR A 61 22.03 4.85 -43.54
C THR A 61 22.81 6.14 -43.86
N PRO A 62 23.01 6.46 -45.14
CA PRO A 62 23.58 7.74 -45.56
C PRO A 62 22.54 8.88 -45.59
N ASN A 63 21.26 8.57 -45.40
CA ASN A 63 20.17 9.54 -45.38
C ASN A 63 19.56 9.63 -43.97
N PRO A 64 18.97 10.79 -43.59
CA PRO A 64 18.22 10.87 -42.35
C PRO A 64 17.09 9.85 -42.32
N VAL A 65 16.90 9.20 -41.18
CA VAL A 65 15.82 8.25 -40.94
C VAL A 65 15.03 8.72 -39.74
N ALA A 66 13.71 8.76 -39.89
CA ALA A 66 12.78 9.00 -38.81
C ALA A 66 12.22 7.67 -38.32
N VAL A 67 12.19 7.46 -37.01
CA VAL A 67 11.53 6.31 -36.38
C VAL A 67 10.55 6.85 -35.37
N ASP A 68 9.27 6.60 -35.61
CA ASP A 68 8.21 7.03 -34.71
C ASP A 68 8.11 6.05 -33.53
N TYR A 69 7.78 6.57 -32.36
CA TYR A 69 7.60 5.79 -31.14
C TYR A 69 6.37 6.27 -30.37
N ASP A 70 5.78 5.34 -29.63
CA ASP A 70 4.67 5.58 -28.72
C ASP A 70 5.05 5.04 -27.34
N VAL A 71 4.70 5.80 -26.30
CA VAL A 71 4.86 5.44 -24.90
C VAL A 71 3.46 5.30 -24.31
N TYR A 72 3.17 4.14 -23.76
CA TYR A 72 1.93 3.82 -23.08
C TYR A 72 2.17 3.70 -21.58
N THR A 73 1.23 4.18 -20.79
CA THR A 73 1.17 3.98 -19.33
C THR A 73 -0.17 3.39 -18.96
N ASN A 74 -0.19 2.27 -18.23
CA ASN A 74 -1.42 1.58 -17.83
C ASN A 74 -2.39 1.38 -19.03
N GLY A 75 -1.88 0.87 -20.16
CA GLY A 75 -2.66 0.66 -21.39
C GLY A 75 -3.02 1.94 -22.20
N GLY A 76 -2.96 3.13 -21.61
CA GLY A 76 -3.26 4.40 -22.28
C GLY A 76 -2.05 5.02 -22.98
N LEU A 77 -2.26 5.65 -24.15
CA LEU A 77 -1.20 6.42 -24.82
C LEU A 77 -0.82 7.64 -23.96
N TYR A 78 0.43 7.65 -23.49
CA TYR A 78 0.97 8.70 -22.64
C TYR A 78 1.75 9.76 -23.42
N ASP A 79 2.66 9.32 -24.29
CA ASP A 79 3.50 10.21 -25.11
C ASP A 79 3.77 9.57 -26.48
N SER A 80 4.11 10.39 -27.47
CA SER A 80 4.49 9.93 -28.80
C SER A 80 5.49 10.88 -29.42
N GLY A 81 6.38 10.37 -30.27
CA GLY A 81 7.39 11.20 -30.90
C GLY A 81 8.07 10.55 -32.09
N SER A 82 9.02 11.27 -32.66
CA SER A 82 9.80 10.82 -33.80
C SER A 82 11.28 11.02 -33.55
N LEU A 83 12.02 9.92 -33.51
CA LEU A 83 13.46 9.91 -33.40
C LEU A 83 14.09 10.21 -34.76
N GLN A 84 14.92 11.24 -34.82
CA GLN A 84 15.67 11.59 -36.01
C GLN A 84 17.09 11.02 -35.91
N PHE A 85 17.44 10.12 -36.83
CA PHE A 85 18.80 9.63 -37.02
C PHE A 85 19.48 10.49 -38.09
N LEU A 86 20.59 11.13 -37.74
CA LEU A 86 21.41 11.82 -38.73
C LEU A 86 22.16 10.81 -39.61
N PRO A 87 22.61 11.21 -40.82
CA PRO A 87 23.43 10.36 -41.67
C PRO A 87 24.62 9.75 -40.92
N GLY A 88 24.66 8.42 -40.87
CA GLY A 88 25.68 7.63 -40.20
C GLY A 88 25.47 7.36 -38.71
N GLU A 89 24.44 7.92 -38.09
CA GLU A 89 24.01 7.50 -36.75
C GLU A 89 23.27 6.16 -36.81
N THR A 90 23.49 5.33 -35.80
CA THR A 90 22.85 4.00 -35.69
C THR A 90 22.23 3.75 -34.32
N LEU A 91 22.36 4.71 -33.41
CA LEU A 91 21.84 4.63 -32.05
C LEU A 91 21.33 6.00 -31.64
N THR A 92 20.11 6.04 -31.16
CA THR A 92 19.52 7.19 -30.49
C THR A 92 18.69 6.72 -29.29
N PHE A 93 18.16 7.65 -28.52
CA PHE A 93 17.45 7.35 -27.28
C PHE A 93 16.09 8.02 -27.28
N ILE A 94 15.07 7.25 -26.88
CA ILE A 94 13.77 7.83 -26.54
C ILE A 94 13.93 8.58 -25.21
N GLU A 95 13.46 9.82 -25.19
CA GLU A 95 13.39 10.66 -24.01
C GLU A 95 11.91 10.96 -23.73
N PHE A 96 11.43 10.51 -22.57
CA PHE A 96 10.13 10.88 -22.03
C PHE A 96 10.29 11.05 -20.51
N ALA A 97 9.38 11.80 -19.90
CA ALA A 97 9.36 12.04 -18.47
C ALA A 97 8.02 11.58 -17.90
N LEU A 98 8.06 10.82 -16.81
CA LEU A 98 6.85 10.44 -16.08
C LEU A 98 6.67 11.42 -14.92
N PRO A 99 5.46 11.98 -14.70
CA PRO A 99 5.23 12.98 -13.67
C PRO A 99 5.36 12.39 -12.26
N SER A 100 4.98 11.12 -12.10
CA SER A 100 5.12 10.34 -10.87
C SER A 100 5.22 8.85 -11.22
N ALA A 101 5.84 8.06 -10.34
CA ALA A 101 5.76 6.60 -10.38
C ALA A 101 4.55 6.06 -9.59
N GLU A 102 3.92 6.90 -8.77
CA GLU A 102 2.73 6.56 -8.00
C GLU A 102 1.55 6.27 -8.95
N GLY A 103 0.90 5.13 -8.76
CA GLY A 103 -0.20 4.65 -9.62
C GLY A 103 0.22 4.11 -10.99
N LEU A 104 1.51 4.12 -11.35
CA LEU A 104 1.99 3.45 -12.57
C LEU A 104 2.13 1.94 -12.34
N ARG A 105 1.47 1.14 -13.18
CA ARG A 105 1.51 -0.32 -13.22
C ARG A 105 2.37 -0.83 -14.37
N GLU A 106 2.29 -0.14 -15.51
CA GLU A 106 3.02 -0.49 -16.71
C GLU A 106 3.55 0.77 -17.40
N VAL A 107 4.77 0.66 -17.93
CA VAL A 107 5.27 1.54 -19.00
C VAL A 107 5.67 0.65 -20.18
N LEU A 108 4.98 0.79 -21.31
CA LEU A 108 5.26 0.09 -22.55
C LEU A 108 5.70 1.08 -23.62
N VAL A 109 6.77 0.77 -24.35
CA VAL A 109 7.26 1.60 -25.45
C VAL A 109 7.26 0.79 -26.73
N THR A 110 6.65 1.32 -27.78
CA THR A 110 6.60 0.65 -29.09
C THR A 110 7.20 1.55 -30.16
N LEU A 111 7.65 0.93 -31.26
CA LEU A 111 8.04 1.67 -32.45
C LEU A 111 6.90 1.56 -33.47
N SER A 112 6.52 2.68 -34.03
CA SER A 112 5.49 2.79 -35.05
C SER A 112 6.13 2.79 -36.43
N ASN A 113 5.83 1.77 -37.24
CA ASN A 113 6.42 1.52 -38.57
C ASN A 113 7.97 1.47 -38.61
N PRO A 114 8.64 0.67 -37.76
CA PRO A 114 10.10 0.67 -37.69
C PRO A 114 10.73 0.04 -38.94
N VAL A 115 11.10 0.86 -39.92
CA VAL A 115 11.93 0.37 -41.03
C VAL A 115 13.35 0.21 -40.51
N SER A 116 13.77 -1.04 -40.29
CA SER A 116 15.15 -1.38 -39.88
C SER A 116 15.56 -0.78 -38.53
N ALA A 117 14.63 -0.61 -37.59
CA ALA A 117 14.89 -0.13 -36.24
C ALA A 117 14.42 -1.15 -35.19
N GLU A 118 15.16 -1.27 -34.08
CA GLU A 118 14.83 -2.15 -32.96
C GLU A 118 15.07 -1.43 -31.62
N ILE A 119 14.23 -1.72 -30.62
CA ILE A 119 14.50 -1.36 -29.22
C ILE A 119 15.47 -2.42 -28.67
N THR A 120 16.62 -1.99 -28.19
CA THR A 120 17.70 -2.92 -27.79
C THR A 120 17.76 -3.20 -26.28
N ARG A 121 16.78 -2.69 -25.52
CA ARG A 121 16.66 -2.91 -24.07
C ARG A 121 15.21 -3.16 -23.64
N PHE A 122 14.85 -2.82 -22.40
CA PHE A 122 13.52 -3.01 -21.86
C PHE A 122 12.55 -2.20 -22.74
N GLN A 123 11.62 -2.93 -23.33
CA GLN A 123 10.50 -2.36 -24.05
C GLN A 123 9.33 -2.10 -23.11
N GLN A 124 9.31 -2.81 -21.98
CA GLN A 124 8.25 -2.82 -21.00
C GLN A 124 8.85 -2.79 -19.59
N VAL A 125 8.23 -2.02 -18.69
CA VAL A 125 8.53 -1.99 -17.27
C VAL A 125 7.23 -2.23 -16.52
N LEU A 126 7.20 -3.28 -15.70
CA LEU A 126 6.07 -3.62 -14.86
C LEU A 126 6.38 -3.21 -13.42
N PHE A 127 5.45 -2.48 -12.81
CA PHE A 127 5.49 -2.16 -11.40
C PHE A 127 4.73 -3.26 -10.67
N MET A 128 5.48 -4.06 -9.89
CA MET A 128 4.91 -5.22 -9.17
C MET A 128 4.19 -4.84 -7.88
N ILE A 129 4.10 -3.54 -7.54
CA ILE A 129 3.24 -3.08 -6.46
C ILE A 129 1.97 -2.63 -7.16
N PRO A 130 0.91 -3.46 -7.15
CA PRO A 130 -0.36 -2.98 -7.64
C PRO A 130 -0.76 -1.80 -6.74
N TYR A 131 -1.36 -0.75 -7.29
CA TYR A 131 -1.63 0.45 -6.50
C TYR A 131 -2.35 0.04 -5.20
N GLU A 132 -1.83 0.52 -4.08
CA GLU A 132 -2.36 0.14 -2.79
C GLU A 132 -3.50 1.08 -2.43
N ILE A 133 -4.60 0.51 -1.92
CA ILE A 133 -5.78 1.27 -1.52
C ILE A 133 -5.76 1.36 -0.01
N GLU A 134 -5.67 2.58 0.52
CA GLU A 134 -5.90 2.81 1.94
C GLU A 134 -7.40 2.92 2.20
N VAL A 135 -7.94 1.98 2.97
CA VAL A 135 -9.34 1.96 3.38
C VAL A 135 -9.46 2.20 4.90
N PRO A 136 -10.35 3.12 5.34
CA PRO A 136 -10.64 3.27 6.75
C PRO A 136 -11.50 2.10 7.23
N LEU A 137 -10.99 1.31 8.17
CA LEU A 137 -11.75 0.24 8.84
C LEU A 137 -12.52 0.76 10.05
N ILE A 138 -11.95 1.76 10.75
CA ILE A 138 -12.54 2.41 11.91
C ILE A 138 -12.19 3.91 11.84
N GLN A 139 -13.21 4.75 11.91
CA GLN A 139 -13.08 6.21 11.87
C GLN A 139 -13.44 6.90 13.19
N THR A 140 -12.92 8.11 13.36
CA THR A 140 -13.31 9.01 14.46
C THR A 140 -14.80 9.35 14.39
N GLY A 141 -15.45 9.30 15.55
CA GLY A 141 -16.87 9.64 15.74
C GLY A 141 -17.79 8.42 15.61
N GLU A 142 -17.26 7.26 15.22
CA GLU A 142 -18.03 6.03 15.19
C GLU A 142 -18.49 5.60 16.58
N VAL A 143 -19.64 4.94 16.64
CA VAL A 143 -20.19 4.41 17.90
C VAL A 143 -19.44 3.14 18.30
N TRP A 144 -18.87 3.18 19.49
CA TRP A 144 -18.17 2.08 20.15
C TRP A 144 -18.97 1.54 21.33
N ARG A 145 -18.69 0.28 21.68
CA ARG A 145 -19.15 -0.33 22.93
C ARG A 145 -18.08 -0.10 23.99
N TYR A 146 -18.47 0.33 25.19
CA TYR A 146 -17.52 0.57 26.27
C TYR A 146 -18.04 0.14 27.64
N PHE A 147 -17.09 -0.18 28.51
CA PHE A 147 -17.30 -0.65 29.87
C PHE A 147 -16.41 0.15 30.82
N LYS A 148 -17.03 0.71 31.85
CA LYS A 148 -16.31 1.48 32.88
C LYS A 148 -15.53 0.54 33.77
N GLY A 149 -14.25 0.80 33.97
CA GLY A 149 -13.36 0.03 34.84
C GLY A 149 -13.67 0.21 36.33
N THR A 150 -14.89 -0.08 36.75
CA THR A 150 -15.30 -0.18 38.18
C THR A 150 -15.19 -1.61 38.70
N SER A 151 -15.04 -2.57 37.79
CA SER A 151 -14.77 -3.99 38.01
C SER A 151 -14.07 -4.56 36.78
N GLU A 152 -13.55 -5.79 36.85
CA GLU A 152 -13.00 -6.45 35.67
C GLU A 152 -14.15 -6.92 34.75
N PRO A 153 -14.10 -6.66 33.44
CA PRO A 153 -15.00 -7.32 32.48
C PRO A 153 -14.70 -8.83 32.40
N PRO A 154 -15.57 -9.62 31.73
CA PRO A 154 -15.26 -11.02 31.43
C PRO A 154 -13.90 -11.16 30.75
N ALA A 155 -13.13 -12.20 31.07
CA ALA A 155 -11.74 -12.35 30.62
C ALA A 155 -11.58 -12.35 29.09
N ASN A 156 -12.63 -12.71 28.35
CA ASN A 156 -12.67 -12.77 26.89
C ASN A 156 -13.27 -11.50 26.24
N TRP A 157 -13.39 -10.38 26.96
CA TRP A 157 -14.07 -9.16 26.50
C TRP A 157 -13.55 -8.59 25.17
N ASN A 158 -12.27 -8.84 24.87
CA ASN A 158 -11.56 -8.39 23.68
C ASN A 158 -11.57 -9.41 22.53
N ASP A 159 -12.12 -10.61 22.75
CA ASP A 159 -12.25 -11.62 21.71
C ASP A 159 -13.39 -11.30 20.74
N LEU A 160 -13.30 -11.77 19.49
CA LEU A 160 -14.33 -11.60 18.47
C LEU A 160 -15.70 -12.12 18.93
N GLY A 161 -15.72 -13.32 19.52
CA GLY A 161 -16.94 -13.99 19.96
C GLY A 161 -17.61 -13.40 21.22
N PHE A 162 -17.07 -12.33 21.80
CA PHE A 162 -17.64 -11.71 22.98
C PHE A 162 -18.93 -10.94 22.66
N ILE A 163 -19.96 -11.16 23.48
CA ILE A 163 -21.26 -10.48 23.36
C ILE A 163 -21.28 -9.28 24.31
N ASP A 164 -21.16 -8.08 23.75
CA ASP A 164 -21.07 -6.81 24.48
C ASP A 164 -22.40 -6.05 24.57
N THR A 165 -23.54 -6.71 24.33
CA THR A 165 -24.85 -6.03 24.28
C THR A 165 -25.21 -5.31 25.58
N ALA A 166 -24.60 -5.71 26.71
CA ALA A 166 -24.77 -5.09 28.02
C ALA A 166 -23.83 -3.88 28.25
N TRP A 167 -22.84 -3.66 27.38
CA TRP A 167 -21.92 -2.54 27.46
C TRP A 167 -22.60 -1.25 26.99
N LEU A 168 -22.13 -0.13 27.54
CA LEU A 168 -22.57 1.20 27.15
C LEU A 168 -22.17 1.47 25.71
N THR A 169 -22.86 2.39 25.04
CA THR A 169 -22.56 2.81 23.67
C THR A 169 -22.27 4.30 23.63
N GLY A 170 -21.31 4.72 22.82
CA GLY A 170 -21.00 6.13 22.62
C GLY A 170 -20.08 6.35 21.43
N ALA A 171 -20.18 7.50 20.78
CA ALA A 171 -19.24 7.91 19.74
C ALA A 171 -17.83 8.11 20.36
N THR A 172 -16.77 7.68 19.66
CA THR A 172 -15.37 7.91 20.08
C THR A 172 -15.08 9.38 20.28
N GLY A 173 -14.10 9.70 21.13
CA GLY A 173 -14.16 10.92 21.93
C GLY A 173 -14.87 10.64 23.25
N ILE A 174 -14.71 9.39 23.75
CA ILE A 174 -15.23 8.95 25.03
C ILE A 174 -14.26 9.45 26.08
N GLY A 175 -14.70 10.41 26.89
CA GLY A 175 -13.79 11.09 27.79
C GLY A 175 -14.44 12.13 28.69
N TYR A 176 -13.61 12.83 29.46
CA TYR A 176 -14.02 14.00 30.21
C TYR A 176 -12.88 15.00 30.29
N GLU A 177 -13.22 16.24 30.59
CA GLU A 177 -12.27 17.28 30.97
C GLU A 177 -12.87 18.08 32.13
N LYS A 178 -12.02 18.52 33.05
CA LYS A 178 -12.33 19.52 34.09
C LYS A 178 -11.66 20.86 33.82
N GLU A 179 -10.66 20.85 32.95
CA GLU A 179 -9.97 22.04 32.45
C GLU A 179 -10.34 22.26 30.98
N THR A 180 -9.46 22.89 30.20
CA THR A 180 -9.70 23.21 28.79
C THR A 180 -8.73 22.45 27.89
N GLY A 181 -9.22 21.74 26.88
CA GLY A 181 -8.38 21.24 25.79
C GLY A 181 -9.07 20.21 24.90
N TYR A 182 -9.92 19.37 25.49
CA TYR A 182 -10.51 18.20 24.83
C TYR A 182 -11.94 18.42 24.37
N GLY A 183 -12.63 19.46 24.86
CA GLY A 183 -14.04 19.75 24.57
C GLY A 183 -14.46 19.57 23.10
N PRO A 184 -13.71 20.06 22.10
CA PRO A 184 -14.04 19.84 20.68
C PRO A 184 -14.02 18.38 20.22
N CYS A 185 -13.26 17.52 20.90
CA CYS A 185 -13.11 16.10 20.56
C CYS A 185 -13.96 15.17 21.43
N LEU A 186 -14.60 15.69 22.49
CA LEU A 186 -15.47 14.89 23.35
C LEU A 186 -16.85 14.71 22.69
N ALA A 187 -17.10 13.49 22.19
CA ALA A 187 -18.41 13.09 21.67
C ALA A 187 -19.25 12.34 22.73
N THR A 188 -18.61 11.67 23.69
CA THR A 188 -19.27 10.94 24.77
C THR A 188 -18.65 11.32 26.12
N THR A 189 -19.43 11.94 27.00
CA THR A 189 -18.91 12.46 28.27
C THR A 189 -18.97 11.44 29.42
N LEU A 190 -17.84 11.24 30.10
CA LEU A 190 -17.68 10.43 31.31
C LEU A 190 -17.74 11.30 32.57
N SER A 191 -18.92 11.78 32.93
CA SER A 191 -19.10 12.76 34.02
C SER A 191 -18.73 12.26 35.42
N ASP A 192 -18.63 10.93 35.61
CA ASP A 192 -18.43 10.23 36.88
C ASP A 192 -17.07 9.55 37.03
N MET A 193 -16.13 9.75 36.10
CA MET A 193 -14.84 9.05 36.11
C MET A 193 -13.87 9.57 37.17
N GLN A 194 -13.73 10.90 37.29
CA GLN A 194 -12.80 11.51 38.23
C GLN A 194 -13.07 11.07 39.67
N ASN A 195 -12.02 10.64 40.38
CA ASN A 195 -12.04 10.07 41.72
C ASN A 195 -12.79 8.73 41.85
N SER A 196 -13.13 8.06 40.74
CA SER A 196 -13.99 6.87 40.74
C SER A 196 -13.27 5.64 40.19
N TYR A 197 -12.75 5.71 38.97
CA TYR A 197 -12.06 4.59 38.31
C TYR A 197 -10.94 5.05 37.39
N TYR A 198 -9.98 4.15 37.12
CA TYR A 198 -8.79 4.44 36.31
C TYR A 198 -9.01 4.26 34.82
N SER A 199 -9.88 3.32 34.41
CA SER A 199 -9.86 2.78 33.06
C SER A 199 -11.22 2.72 32.38
N ILE A 200 -11.20 2.75 31.05
CA ILE A 200 -12.29 2.31 30.18
C ILE A 200 -11.79 1.19 29.28
N TYR A 201 -12.61 0.17 29.16
CA TYR A 201 -12.50 -0.87 28.14
C TYR A 201 -13.45 -0.49 27.02
N ALA A 202 -12.98 -0.48 25.77
CA ALA A 202 -13.80 -0.16 24.62
C ALA A 202 -13.53 -1.14 23.48
N ARG A 203 -14.55 -1.45 22.68
CA ARG A 203 -14.41 -2.34 21.52
C ARG A 203 -15.33 -1.95 20.37
N LYS A 204 -14.90 -2.31 19.17
CA LYS A 204 -15.60 -2.04 17.91
C LYS A 204 -15.34 -3.17 16.92
N GLY A 205 -16.42 -3.70 16.37
CA GLY A 205 -16.35 -4.61 15.23
C GLY A 205 -16.12 -3.86 13.92
N PHE A 206 -15.37 -4.47 13.02
CA PHE A 206 -15.15 -4.03 11.63
C PHE A 206 -15.10 -5.27 10.73
N SER A 207 -15.25 -5.11 9.41
CA SER A 207 -15.24 -6.23 8.46
C SER A 207 -14.06 -6.14 7.50
N ILE A 208 -13.48 -7.28 7.17
CA ILE A 208 -12.55 -7.47 6.06
C ILE A 208 -12.99 -8.70 5.29
N GLU A 209 -13.37 -8.54 4.03
CA GLU A 209 -13.86 -9.65 3.23
C GLU A 209 -12.77 -10.69 2.94
N ASP A 210 -11.61 -10.22 2.45
CA ASP A 210 -10.46 -11.05 2.13
C ASP A 210 -9.18 -10.52 2.80
N PRO A 211 -8.78 -11.10 3.95
CA PRO A 211 -7.55 -10.74 4.64
C PRO A 211 -6.28 -10.95 3.81
N SER A 212 -6.30 -11.82 2.79
CA SER A 212 -5.11 -12.09 1.98
C SER A 212 -4.70 -10.90 1.11
N ARG A 213 -5.62 -9.95 0.91
CA ARG A 213 -5.36 -8.67 0.23
C ARG A 213 -4.76 -7.61 1.13
N VAL A 214 -4.80 -7.77 2.45
CA VAL A 214 -4.27 -6.75 3.37
C VAL A 214 -2.75 -6.78 3.29
N THR A 215 -2.14 -5.73 2.74
CA THR A 215 -0.67 -5.57 2.65
C THR A 215 -0.11 -4.70 3.77
N GLY A 216 -0.97 -3.91 4.42
CA GLY A 216 -0.61 -3.05 5.54
C GLY A 216 -1.76 -2.83 6.51
N LEU A 217 -1.44 -2.59 7.78
CA LEU A 217 -2.42 -2.27 8.81
C LEU A 217 -1.88 -1.13 9.67
N THR A 218 -2.58 0.00 9.69
CA THR A 218 -2.15 1.20 10.42
C THR A 218 -3.17 1.56 11.50
N PHE A 219 -2.70 1.69 12.73
CA PHE A 219 -3.49 2.12 13.88
C PHE A 219 -3.09 3.54 14.32
N THR A 220 -4.06 4.35 14.69
CA THR A 220 -3.82 5.65 15.32
C THR A 220 -4.69 5.80 16.55
N MET A 221 -4.20 6.60 17.50
CA MET A 221 -4.88 6.81 18.78
C MET A 221 -4.62 8.21 19.32
N GLU A 222 -5.68 8.98 19.57
CA GLU A 222 -5.64 10.06 20.57
C GLU A 222 -6.03 9.47 21.92
N PHE A 223 -5.15 9.60 22.91
CA PHE A 223 -5.36 9.02 24.23
C PHE A 223 -4.76 9.88 25.33
N ASP A 224 -5.25 9.65 26.54
CA ASP A 224 -4.71 10.18 27.79
C ASP A 224 -5.08 9.19 28.91
N ASP A 225 -4.15 8.56 29.64
CA ASP A 225 -2.68 8.72 29.68
C ASP A 225 -1.90 7.52 29.07
N GLY A 226 -2.55 6.36 28.99
CA GLY A 226 -1.92 5.12 28.53
C GLY A 226 -2.96 4.09 28.10
N TYR A 227 -2.57 3.17 27.22
CA TYR A 227 -3.49 2.19 26.67
C TYR A 227 -2.82 0.87 26.24
N ILE A 228 -3.66 -0.13 26.05
CA ILE A 228 -3.35 -1.39 25.39
C ILE A 228 -4.38 -1.61 24.30
N ALA A 229 -3.93 -1.89 23.08
CA ALA A 229 -4.76 -2.24 21.94
C ALA A 229 -4.72 -3.75 21.67
N TYR A 230 -5.87 -4.31 21.33
CA TYR A 230 -6.08 -5.72 21.06
C TYR A 230 -6.78 -5.88 19.71
N LEU A 231 -6.30 -6.84 18.91
CA LEU A 231 -6.93 -7.28 17.68
C LEU A 231 -7.36 -8.73 17.86
N ASN A 232 -8.66 -9.00 17.72
CA ASN A 232 -9.24 -10.34 17.87
C ASN A 232 -8.74 -11.08 19.13
N GLY A 233 -8.73 -10.40 20.28
CA GLY A 233 -8.30 -10.94 21.57
C GLY A 233 -6.80 -10.87 21.86
N THR A 234 -5.95 -10.65 20.85
CA THR A 234 -4.49 -10.61 21.00
C THR A 234 -4.01 -9.17 21.18
N ALA A 235 -3.17 -8.91 22.18
CA ALA A 235 -2.56 -7.59 22.36
C ALA A 235 -1.58 -7.31 21.22
N VAL A 236 -1.76 -6.20 20.51
CA VAL A 236 -0.96 -5.84 19.32
C VAL A 236 -0.05 -4.64 19.56
N TYR A 237 -0.46 -3.70 20.40
CA TYR A 237 0.34 -2.53 20.75
C TYR A 237 -0.07 -1.96 22.12
N SER A 238 0.82 -1.21 22.76
CA SER A 238 0.51 -0.48 23.99
C SER A 238 1.43 0.72 24.15
N GLU A 239 0.91 1.78 24.75
CA GLU A 239 1.68 2.93 25.18
C GLU A 239 1.37 3.23 26.65
N ASN A 240 2.42 3.41 27.47
CA ASN A 240 2.27 3.58 28.93
C ASN A 240 1.35 2.53 29.61
N PRO A 241 1.45 1.22 29.30
CA PRO A 241 0.58 0.23 29.90
C PRO A 241 0.77 0.17 31.43
N PRO A 242 -0.28 -0.17 32.19
CA PRO A 242 -0.13 -0.47 33.61
C PRO A 242 0.91 -1.58 33.85
N ALA A 243 1.64 -1.49 34.98
CA ALA A 243 2.62 -2.52 35.35
C ALA A 243 1.99 -3.91 35.54
N VAL A 244 0.72 -3.93 35.95
CA VAL A 244 -0.14 -5.12 35.98
C VAL A 244 -1.42 -4.74 35.24
N VAL A 245 -1.79 -5.51 34.22
CA VAL A 245 -3.00 -5.23 33.44
C VAL A 245 -4.23 -5.65 34.26
N ALA A 246 -4.95 -4.67 34.81
CA ALA A 246 -6.21 -4.85 35.51
C ALA A 246 -6.97 -3.52 35.59
N TYR A 247 -8.30 -3.59 35.75
CA TYR A 247 -9.19 -2.43 35.70
C TYR A 247 -8.83 -1.27 36.65
N ASN A 248 -8.22 -1.58 37.80
CA ASN A 248 -7.94 -0.66 38.89
C ASN A 248 -6.47 -0.21 38.97
N GLN A 249 -5.68 -0.46 37.93
CA GLN A 249 -4.27 -0.08 37.89
C GLN A 249 -4.10 1.25 37.13
N PRO A 250 -3.15 2.10 37.55
CA PRO A 250 -2.83 3.32 36.83
C PRO A 250 -2.03 3.02 35.56
N ALA A 251 -2.06 3.95 34.59
CA ALA A 251 -1.13 3.96 33.48
C ALA A 251 0.33 4.02 33.97
N GLY A 252 1.26 3.47 33.18
CA GLY A 252 2.69 3.41 33.51
C GLY A 252 3.43 4.74 33.31
N GLY A 253 2.80 5.70 32.64
CA GLY A 253 3.32 7.02 32.30
C GLY A 253 2.16 7.98 32.05
N SER A 254 2.48 9.26 31.83
CA SER A 254 1.49 10.29 31.50
C SER A 254 1.63 10.72 30.04
N HIS A 255 0.51 11.06 29.41
CA HIS A 255 0.45 11.51 28.02
C HIS A 255 -0.80 12.37 27.82
N GLU A 256 -0.65 13.53 27.18
CA GLU A 256 -1.76 14.43 26.85
C GLU A 256 -2.19 14.22 25.39
N ALA A 257 -3.50 14.17 25.15
CA ALA A 257 -4.03 14.14 23.78
C ALA A 257 -3.89 15.50 23.09
N ALA A 258 -3.66 15.50 21.78
CA ALA A 258 -3.59 16.74 21.00
C ALA A 258 -4.97 17.29 20.65
N CYS A 259 -5.98 16.42 20.53
CA CYS A 259 -7.36 16.75 20.17
C CYS A 259 -7.47 17.60 18.88
N GLY A 260 -7.53 16.92 17.73
CA GLY A 260 -7.57 17.54 16.41
C GLY A 260 -6.19 17.67 15.73
N GLY A 261 -5.15 17.10 16.36
CA GLY A 261 -3.89 16.78 15.70
C GLY A 261 -4.01 15.54 14.83
N THR A 262 -2.98 15.29 14.01
CA THR A 262 -2.81 13.99 13.35
C THR A 262 -2.07 13.09 14.34
N PRO A 263 -2.71 12.02 14.87
CA PRO A 263 -2.03 11.13 15.80
C PRO A 263 -0.90 10.39 15.08
N THR A 264 0.10 9.95 15.84
CA THR A 264 1.23 9.22 15.26
C THR A 264 0.75 7.87 14.72
N PRO A 265 0.99 7.55 13.43
CA PRO A 265 0.64 6.26 12.86
C PRO A 265 1.53 5.15 13.45
N ILE A 266 0.89 4.06 13.82
CA ILE A 266 1.51 2.85 14.35
C ILE A 266 1.29 1.74 13.33
N ASP A 267 2.39 1.19 12.83
CA ASP A 267 2.37 0.06 11.92
C ASP A 267 2.09 -1.23 12.69
N LEU A 268 0.96 -1.87 12.37
CA LEU A 268 0.52 -3.16 12.90
C LEU A 268 0.57 -4.25 11.82
N SER A 269 1.32 -4.07 10.74
CA SER A 269 1.32 -5.00 9.60
C SER A 269 1.85 -6.40 9.98
N ASP A 270 2.69 -6.50 11.01
CA ASP A 270 3.11 -7.78 11.60
C ASP A 270 1.95 -8.58 12.26
N ASN A 271 0.77 -7.97 12.41
CA ASN A 271 -0.42 -8.56 13.02
C ASN A 271 -1.53 -8.90 12.02
N ILE A 272 -1.30 -8.75 10.71
CA ILE A 272 -2.29 -9.07 9.65
C ILE A 272 -2.79 -10.51 9.75
N ASP A 273 -1.93 -11.46 10.15
CA ASP A 273 -2.29 -12.88 10.36
C ASP A 273 -3.36 -13.11 11.43
N LEU A 274 -3.67 -12.10 12.27
CA LEU A 274 -4.76 -12.17 13.25
C LEU A 274 -6.13 -11.87 12.64
N LEU A 275 -6.18 -11.29 11.45
CA LEU A 275 -7.41 -10.97 10.74
C LEU A 275 -8.07 -12.23 10.20
N VAL A 276 -9.40 -12.25 10.21
CA VAL A 276 -10.20 -13.34 9.65
C VAL A 276 -11.18 -12.81 8.60
N PRO A 277 -11.59 -13.63 7.61
CA PRO A 277 -12.63 -13.23 6.67
C PRO A 277 -13.93 -12.88 7.39
N GLY A 278 -14.53 -11.74 7.04
CA GLY A 278 -15.71 -11.17 7.67
C GLY A 278 -15.40 -10.34 8.91
N ASP A 279 -16.14 -10.60 9.99
CA ASP A 279 -16.09 -9.79 11.21
C ASP A 279 -14.77 -9.94 11.98
N ASN A 280 -14.21 -8.80 12.37
CA ASN A 280 -13.04 -8.65 13.23
C ASN A 280 -13.38 -7.66 14.36
N VAL A 281 -12.57 -7.64 15.42
CA VAL A 281 -12.74 -6.69 16.53
C VAL A 281 -11.43 -6.00 16.90
N LEU A 282 -11.49 -4.67 16.97
CA LEU A 282 -10.49 -3.86 17.65
C LEU A 282 -11.00 -3.54 19.05
N ALA A 283 -10.17 -3.76 20.05
CA ALA A 283 -10.45 -3.46 21.44
C ALA A 283 -9.32 -2.64 22.05
N VAL A 284 -9.65 -1.72 22.94
CA VAL A 284 -8.68 -0.90 23.68
C VAL A 284 -9.01 -0.87 25.15
N GLN A 285 -7.98 -0.85 25.97
CA GLN A 285 -8.06 -0.64 27.41
C GLN A 285 -7.21 0.58 27.73
N VAL A 286 -7.85 1.69 28.11
CA VAL A 286 -7.20 2.99 28.29
C VAL A 286 -7.27 3.37 29.77
N HIS A 287 -6.22 4.01 30.31
CA HIS A 287 -5.99 4.26 31.73
C HIS A 287 -5.51 5.68 31.98
N ASN A 288 -5.96 6.27 33.09
CA ASN A 288 -5.31 7.43 33.71
C ASN A 288 -4.15 7.01 34.62
N VAL A 289 -3.17 7.89 34.78
CA VAL A 289 -2.06 7.73 35.73
C VAL A 289 -2.49 7.98 37.17
N THR A 290 -3.50 8.82 37.40
CA THR A 290 -4.06 9.11 38.73
C THR A 290 -5.58 9.04 38.76
N LEU A 291 -6.13 8.61 39.90
CA LEU A 291 -7.59 8.49 40.07
C LEU A 291 -8.28 9.85 40.04
N ASN A 292 -7.57 10.92 40.43
CA ASN A 292 -8.06 12.28 40.46
C ASN A 292 -7.68 13.11 39.22
N SER A 293 -7.24 12.47 38.12
CA SER A 293 -6.89 13.17 36.88
C SER A 293 -7.98 14.14 36.44
N THR A 294 -7.59 15.24 35.81
CA THR A 294 -8.51 16.29 35.37
C THR A 294 -9.23 15.94 34.09
N ASP A 295 -8.76 14.92 33.39
CA ASP A 295 -9.11 14.61 32.02
C ASP A 295 -8.89 13.12 31.73
N TYR A 296 -9.42 12.72 30.57
CA TYR A 296 -9.30 11.42 29.96
C TYR A 296 -9.91 11.47 28.57
N ILE A 297 -9.29 10.84 27.58
CA ILE A 297 -9.91 10.68 26.26
C ILE A 297 -9.44 9.42 25.55
N LEU A 298 -10.29 8.85 24.70
CA LEU A 298 -9.92 7.81 23.76
C LEU A 298 -10.58 8.01 22.38
N ILE A 299 -9.76 8.04 21.33
CA ILE A 299 -10.16 8.13 19.92
C ILE A 299 -9.28 7.20 19.09
N PRO A 300 -9.63 5.91 18.97
CA PRO A 300 -8.95 4.96 18.10
C PRO A 300 -9.41 5.10 16.64
N GLN A 301 -8.48 4.90 15.70
CA GLN A 301 -8.77 4.68 14.28
C GLN A 301 -7.94 3.52 13.75
N LEU A 302 -8.43 2.86 12.71
CA LEU A 302 -7.76 1.74 12.07
C LEU A 302 -7.93 1.86 10.55
N PHE A 303 -6.85 1.69 9.82
CA PHE A 303 -6.80 1.72 8.37
C PHE A 303 -6.12 0.45 7.88
N ALA A 304 -6.61 -0.10 6.78
CA ALA A 304 -5.93 -1.16 6.06
C ALA A 304 -5.43 -0.64 4.72
N THR A 305 -4.26 -1.12 4.33
CA THR A 305 -3.73 -0.99 2.98
C THR A 305 -4.03 -2.30 2.27
N LEU A 306 -4.78 -2.23 1.17
CA LEU A 306 -5.20 -3.40 0.41
C LEU A 306 -4.46 -3.44 -0.93
N ALA A 307 -4.00 -4.62 -1.31
CA ALA A 307 -3.78 -4.95 -2.71
C ALA A 307 -5.12 -4.87 -3.46
N PRO A 308 -5.15 -4.39 -4.71
CA PRO A 308 -6.38 -4.32 -5.49
C PRO A 308 -6.90 -5.72 -5.81
N TRP A 309 -8.15 -5.78 -6.22
CA TRP A 309 -8.75 -7.07 -6.59
C TRP A 309 -8.08 -7.64 -7.85
N PRO A 310 -7.94 -8.97 -7.97
CA PRO A 310 -7.69 -9.56 -9.27
C PRO A 310 -8.82 -9.16 -10.24
N GLY A 311 -8.47 -8.50 -11.35
CA GLY A 311 -9.46 -7.98 -12.30
C GLY A 311 -9.75 -6.50 -12.18
N ASP A 312 -9.26 -5.82 -11.15
CA ASP A 312 -9.29 -4.36 -11.01
C ASP A 312 -8.08 -3.80 -11.79
N PHE A 313 -8.32 -3.48 -13.04
CA PHE A 313 -7.36 -2.94 -13.99
C PHE A 313 -7.32 -1.42 -13.94
N GLU A 314 -8.48 -0.80 -13.69
CA GLU A 314 -8.63 0.63 -13.49
C GLU A 314 -8.57 0.96 -11.98
N PRO A 315 -7.75 1.94 -11.55
CA PRO A 315 -7.34 2.00 -10.16
C PRO A 315 -8.32 2.70 -9.21
N ASP A 316 -9.55 2.20 -9.12
CA ASP A 316 -10.63 2.77 -8.31
C ASP A 316 -11.02 1.91 -7.08
N GLY A 317 -10.64 0.64 -7.08
CA GLY A 317 -10.67 -0.26 -5.93
C GLY A 317 -11.79 -1.29 -5.93
N ASP A 318 -12.57 -1.36 -7.00
CA ASP A 318 -13.55 -2.39 -7.26
C ASP A 318 -13.32 -3.09 -8.61
N VAL A 319 -14.12 -4.12 -8.90
CA VAL A 319 -14.11 -4.80 -10.21
C VAL A 319 -15.45 -4.57 -10.85
N ASP A 320 -15.46 -3.84 -11.96
CA ASP A 320 -16.68 -3.30 -12.53
C ASP A 320 -16.71 -3.32 -14.07
N ILE A 321 -17.63 -2.56 -14.67
CA ILE A 321 -17.80 -2.53 -16.13
C ILE A 321 -16.62 -1.92 -16.87
N ASP A 322 -15.89 -1.00 -16.25
CA ASP A 322 -14.75 -0.35 -16.88
C ASP A 322 -13.56 -1.33 -16.95
N ASP A 323 -13.37 -2.18 -15.93
CA ASP A 323 -12.43 -3.31 -15.99
C ASP A 323 -12.80 -4.35 -17.05
N PHE A 324 -14.09 -4.62 -17.23
CA PHE A 324 -14.54 -5.50 -18.31
C PHE A 324 -14.11 -5.00 -19.67
N VAL A 325 -14.21 -3.69 -19.88
CA VAL A 325 -13.90 -3.06 -21.17
C VAL A 325 -12.41 -3.25 -21.45
N GLU A 326 -11.55 -3.14 -20.43
CA GLU A 326 -10.13 -3.44 -20.55
C GLU A 326 -9.86 -4.91 -20.91
N LEU A 327 -10.46 -5.86 -20.17
CA LEU A 327 -10.31 -7.29 -20.47
C LEU A 327 -10.85 -7.66 -21.86
N ALA A 328 -11.98 -7.09 -22.25
CA ALA A 328 -12.58 -7.30 -23.56
C ALA A 328 -11.73 -6.73 -24.70
N ALA A 329 -11.04 -5.61 -24.47
CA ALA A 329 -10.09 -5.05 -25.44
C ALA A 329 -8.87 -5.95 -25.64
N ALA A 330 -8.44 -6.66 -24.59
CA ALA A 330 -7.34 -7.62 -24.62
C ALA A 330 -7.77 -9.06 -24.98
N TRP A 331 -9.05 -9.30 -25.26
CA TRP A 331 -9.59 -10.66 -25.43
C TRP A 331 -8.90 -11.46 -26.55
N LEU A 332 -8.50 -12.69 -26.22
CA LEU A 332 -7.76 -13.64 -27.08
C LEU A 332 -6.44 -13.11 -27.64
N SER A 333 -5.89 -12.06 -27.03
CA SER A 333 -4.55 -11.58 -27.36
C SER A 333 -3.48 -12.31 -26.56
N GLN A 334 -2.25 -12.29 -27.08
CA GLN A 334 -1.07 -12.92 -26.49
C GLN A 334 0.16 -11.99 -26.65
N PRO A 335 1.28 -12.23 -25.93
CA PRO A 335 2.48 -11.42 -26.05
C PRO A 335 2.93 -11.21 -27.51
N GLY A 336 3.00 -9.95 -27.93
CA GLY A 336 3.33 -9.56 -29.30
C GLY A 336 2.14 -9.01 -30.10
N ASP A 337 0.91 -9.23 -29.64
CA ASP A 337 -0.28 -8.56 -30.18
C ASP A 337 -0.37 -7.12 -29.66
N GLY A 338 -0.80 -6.18 -30.50
CA GLY A 338 -0.90 -4.76 -30.12
C GLY A 338 -2.00 -4.47 -29.10
N SER A 339 -2.93 -5.40 -28.90
CA SER A 339 -4.00 -5.30 -27.90
C SER A 339 -3.71 -6.11 -26.63
N TYR A 340 -2.56 -6.78 -26.55
CA TYR A 340 -2.23 -7.57 -25.36
C TYR A 340 -1.88 -6.66 -24.19
N ASN A 341 -2.71 -6.76 -23.15
CA ASN A 341 -2.47 -6.17 -21.84
C ASN A 341 -2.12 -7.30 -20.87
N HIS A 342 -0.89 -7.33 -20.37
CA HIS A 342 -0.46 -8.37 -19.45
C HIS A 342 -1.22 -8.29 -18.11
N LEU A 343 -1.80 -7.14 -17.76
CA LEU A 343 -2.56 -6.99 -16.51
C LEU A 343 -3.82 -7.84 -16.54
N CYS A 344 -4.35 -8.15 -17.71
CA CYS A 344 -5.56 -8.96 -17.87
C CYS A 344 -5.30 -10.48 -17.82
N ASP A 345 -4.04 -10.94 -17.74
CA ASP A 345 -3.65 -12.36 -17.59
C ASP A 345 -3.68 -12.73 -16.11
N ILE A 346 -4.89 -12.81 -15.56
CA ILE A 346 -5.18 -12.90 -14.12
C ILE A 346 -5.54 -14.31 -13.66
N ASN A 347 -5.64 -15.27 -14.58
CA ASN A 347 -5.75 -16.67 -14.22
C ASN A 347 -4.49 -17.15 -13.47
N ASN A 348 -4.65 -18.19 -12.64
CA ASN A 348 -3.54 -18.75 -11.86
C ASN A 348 -3.40 -20.26 -12.13
N PRO A 349 -2.29 -20.72 -12.73
CA PRO A 349 -1.13 -19.91 -13.17
C PRO A 349 -1.42 -19.09 -14.44
N PRO A 350 -0.75 -17.94 -14.64
CA PRO A 350 -0.83 -17.16 -15.86
C PRO A 350 -0.40 -17.98 -17.08
N ASP A 351 -1.15 -17.89 -18.18
CA ASP A 351 -0.89 -18.70 -19.40
C ASP A 351 -0.54 -17.86 -20.64
N GLN A 352 -0.45 -16.53 -20.48
CA GLN A 352 -0.13 -15.57 -21.54
C GLN A 352 -1.20 -15.45 -22.62
N ILE A 353 -2.43 -15.90 -22.35
CA ILE A 353 -3.55 -15.80 -23.28
C ILE A 353 -4.77 -15.28 -22.53
N ILE A 354 -5.20 -14.04 -22.83
CA ILE A 354 -6.38 -13.47 -22.18
C ILE A 354 -7.64 -14.18 -22.69
N ASN A 355 -8.29 -14.97 -21.84
CA ASN A 355 -9.35 -15.87 -22.26
C ASN A 355 -10.43 -16.07 -21.18
N MET A 356 -11.21 -17.15 -21.31
CA MET A 356 -12.31 -17.46 -20.40
C MET A 356 -11.84 -17.71 -18.96
N LEU A 357 -10.61 -18.19 -18.76
CA LEU A 357 -10.04 -18.39 -17.43
C LEU A 357 -9.83 -17.06 -16.71
N ASP A 358 -9.42 -16.02 -17.43
CA ASP A 358 -9.28 -14.67 -16.88
C ASP A 358 -10.63 -14.04 -16.59
N LEU A 359 -11.59 -14.22 -17.51
CA LEU A 359 -12.96 -13.76 -17.30
C LEU A 359 -13.62 -14.42 -16.08
N GLU A 360 -13.31 -15.69 -15.81
CA GLU A 360 -13.80 -16.38 -14.60
C GLU A 360 -13.32 -15.66 -13.34
N VAL A 361 -12.02 -15.35 -13.23
CA VAL A 361 -11.46 -14.59 -12.11
C VAL A 361 -12.07 -13.19 -12.01
N LEU A 362 -12.17 -12.47 -13.13
CA LEU A 362 -12.79 -11.14 -13.14
C LEU A 362 -14.25 -11.18 -12.65
N VAL A 363 -15.02 -12.18 -13.08
CA VAL A 363 -16.43 -12.33 -12.68
C VAL A 363 -16.58 -12.77 -11.22
N GLU A 364 -15.62 -13.50 -10.65
CA GLU A 364 -15.59 -13.81 -9.21
C GLU A 364 -15.51 -12.55 -8.34
N HIS A 365 -14.84 -11.50 -8.84
CA HIS A 365 -14.65 -10.24 -8.14
C HIS A 365 -15.63 -9.14 -8.56
N TRP A 366 -16.36 -9.36 -9.66
CA TRP A 366 -17.34 -8.42 -10.22
C TRP A 366 -18.42 -8.03 -9.22
N LEU A 367 -18.51 -6.73 -8.91
CA LEU A 367 -19.45 -6.13 -7.94
C LEU A 367 -19.24 -6.58 -6.48
N LEU A 368 -18.04 -7.04 -6.08
CA LEU A 368 -17.66 -7.16 -4.66
C LEU A 368 -17.33 -5.82 -3.97
N GLY A 369 -17.65 -4.69 -4.61
CA GLY A 369 -17.41 -3.32 -4.11
C GLY A 369 -18.62 -2.61 -3.47
N PHE A 370 -19.73 -3.31 -3.15
CA PHE A 370 -20.95 -2.68 -2.59
C PHE A 370 -21.20 -2.92 -1.10
#